data_AF-A0A3D2BVA7-F1
#
_entry.id   AF-A0A3D2BVA7-F1
#
_cell.length_a   1.000
_cell.length_b   1.000
_cell.length_c   1.000
_cell.angle_alpha   90.00
_cell.angle_beta   90.00
_cell.angle_gamma   90.00
#
_symmetry.space_group_name_H-M   'P 1'
#
loop_
_entity.id
_entity.type
_entity.pdbx_description
1 polymer ?
#
loop_
_entity_poly.entity_id
_entity_poly.type
_entity_poly.pdbx_seq_one_letter_code
_entity_poly.pdbx_strand_id
1 'polypeptide(L)'
;QYHIDILTARFVTSPDWFDVVVGSNLFGDILSDLGPAVAGSIGVAASANINPERDYPSMFEPVHGSAPDIFGRGIANPIAQIWSAALMLDHFGEREASAAVIGAIAGTAEAGKAIAAAI
;
A
#
# COMPACT_ATOMS: atom_id res chain seq x y z
N GLN A 1 10.92 -20.69 -7.20
CA GLN A 1 11.15 -19.56 -8.13
C GLN A 1 10.04 -19.62 -9.17
N TYR A 2 9.28 -18.53 -9.34
CA TYR A 2 8.21 -18.43 -10.34
C TYR A 2 8.69 -17.57 -11.51
N HIS A 3 8.25 -17.89 -12.72
CA HIS A 3 8.33 -16.92 -13.83
C HIS A 3 7.26 -15.84 -13.63
N ILE A 4 7.52 -14.64 -14.15
CA ILE A 4 6.66 -13.47 -13.88
C ILE A 4 5.23 -13.67 -14.39
N ASP A 5 5.05 -14.37 -15.51
CA ASP A 5 3.75 -14.70 -16.11
C ASP A 5 2.88 -15.55 -15.18
N ILE A 6 3.42 -16.66 -14.68
CA ILE A 6 2.70 -17.55 -13.78
C ILE A 6 2.52 -16.93 -12.39
N LEU A 7 3.47 -16.10 -11.93
CA LEU A 7 3.35 -15.36 -10.68
C LEU A 7 2.15 -14.39 -10.74
N THR A 8 2.04 -13.61 -11.83
CA THR A 8 0.92 -12.69 -12.08
C THR A 8 -0.42 -13.43 -12.12
N ALA A 9 -0.48 -14.58 -12.81
CA ALA A 9 -1.69 -15.40 -12.84
C ALA A 9 -2.09 -15.90 -11.44
N ARG A 10 -1.11 -16.24 -10.60
CA ARG A 10 -1.33 -16.69 -9.22
C ARG A 10 -1.75 -15.56 -8.28
N PHE A 11 -1.24 -14.34 -8.46
CA PHE A 11 -1.72 -13.17 -7.70
C PHE A 11 -3.23 -12.97 -7.85
N VAL A 12 -3.79 -13.25 -9.03
CA VAL A 12 -5.24 -13.11 -9.26
C VAL A 12 -6.03 -14.33 -8.75
N THR A 13 -5.49 -15.54 -8.96
CA THR A 13 -6.25 -16.79 -8.75
C THR A 13 -6.06 -17.42 -7.37
N SER A 14 -4.97 -17.12 -6.69
CA SER A 14 -4.61 -17.68 -5.36
C SER A 14 -3.68 -16.70 -4.61
N PRO A 15 -4.10 -15.44 -4.36
CA PRO A 15 -3.26 -14.43 -3.71
C PRO A 15 -2.78 -14.83 -2.31
N ASP A 16 -3.57 -15.62 -1.60
CA ASP A 16 -3.34 -16.13 -0.24
C ASP A 16 -2.13 -17.07 -0.12
N TRP A 17 -1.54 -17.52 -1.24
CA TRP A 17 -0.35 -18.35 -1.25
C TRP A 17 0.95 -17.57 -1.01
N PHE A 18 0.90 -16.24 -1.07
CA PHE A 18 2.08 -15.38 -0.97
C PHE A 18 2.13 -14.66 0.36
N ASP A 19 3.31 -14.61 0.95
CA ASP A 19 3.61 -13.82 2.16
C ASP A 19 4.52 -12.64 1.79
N VAL A 20 5.75 -12.95 1.34
CA VAL A 20 6.71 -11.95 0.84
C VAL A 20 7.11 -12.27 -0.59
N VAL A 21 7.06 -11.25 -1.46
CA VAL A 21 7.44 -11.35 -2.87
C VAL A 21 8.56 -10.35 -3.16
N VAL A 22 9.63 -10.84 -3.78
CA VAL A 22 10.78 -10.01 -4.19
C VAL A 22 10.87 -10.04 -5.72
N GLY A 23 10.89 -8.86 -6.33
CA GLY A 23 10.98 -8.68 -7.79
C GLY A 23 12.13 -7.75 -8.18
N SER A 24 12.53 -7.81 -9.45
CA SER A 24 13.31 -6.74 -10.06
C SER A 24 12.44 -5.49 -10.22
N ASN A 25 13.04 -4.31 -10.44
CA ASN A 25 12.33 -3.02 -10.50
C ASN A 25 11.01 -3.09 -11.30
N LEU A 26 11.07 -3.38 -12.60
CA LEU A 26 9.88 -3.43 -13.46
C LEU A 26 8.85 -4.48 -13.02
N PHE A 27 9.28 -5.64 -12.53
CA PHE A 27 8.35 -6.69 -12.10
C PHE A 27 7.73 -6.36 -10.74
N GLY A 28 8.50 -5.78 -9.83
CA GLY A 28 8.02 -5.27 -8.55
C GLY A 28 6.95 -4.22 -8.75
N ASP A 29 7.20 -3.25 -9.63
CA ASP A 29 6.26 -2.17 -10.00
C ASP A 29 4.90 -2.72 -10.48
N ILE A 30 4.93 -3.64 -11.45
CA ILE A 30 3.70 -4.28 -11.96
C ILE A 30 2.97 -5.07 -10.87
N LEU A 31 3.70 -5.81 -10.03
CA LEU A 31 3.08 -6.64 -9.00
C LEU A 31 2.54 -5.81 -7.83
N SER A 32 3.19 -4.69 -7.49
CA SER A 32 2.76 -3.78 -6.42
C SER A 32 1.47 -3.04 -6.76
N ASP A 33 1.17 -2.83 -8.04
CA ASP A 33 -0.13 -2.31 -8.48
C ASP A 33 -1.20 -3.41 -8.52
N LEU A 34 -0.81 -4.62 -8.95
CA LEU A 34 -1.72 -5.76 -9.06
C LEU A 34 -2.26 -6.21 -7.69
N GLY A 35 -1.40 -6.28 -6.67
CA GLY A 35 -1.79 -6.78 -5.34
C GLY A 35 -2.97 -6.03 -4.73
N PRO A 36 -2.89 -4.70 -4.56
CA PRO A 36 -3.99 -3.87 -4.05
C PRO A 36 -5.25 -3.93 -4.92
N ALA A 37 -5.11 -4.00 -6.25
CA ALA A 37 -6.24 -4.14 -7.16
C ALA A 37 -7.00 -5.47 -6.93
N VAL A 38 -6.29 -6.56 -6.63
CA VAL A 38 -6.90 -7.84 -6.23
C VAL A 38 -7.54 -7.76 -4.84
N ALA A 39 -6.96 -6.98 -3.92
CA ALA A 39 -7.48 -6.78 -2.56
C ALA A 39 -8.70 -5.84 -2.49
N GLY A 40 -8.99 -5.07 -3.54
CA GLY A 40 -10.23 -4.31 -3.70
C GLY A 40 -10.10 -2.82 -4.03
N SER A 41 -8.93 -2.20 -3.85
CA SER A 41 -8.67 -0.80 -4.26
C SER A 41 -7.18 -0.49 -4.22
N ILE A 42 -6.70 0.29 -5.21
CA ILE A 42 -5.32 0.80 -5.22
C ILE A 42 -5.13 1.90 -4.16
N GLY A 43 -6.18 2.63 -3.82
CA GLY A 43 -6.20 3.71 -2.82
C GLY A 43 -5.99 3.28 -1.37
N VAL A 44 -5.82 1.98 -1.10
CA VAL A 44 -5.39 1.46 0.21
C VAL A 44 -3.94 0.95 0.22
N ALA A 45 -3.23 1.04 -0.91
CA ALA A 45 -1.87 0.56 -1.06
C ALA A 45 -0.84 1.51 -0.41
N ALA A 46 -0.41 1.16 0.80
CA ALA A 46 0.71 1.81 1.47
C ALA A 46 2.05 1.31 0.91
N SER A 47 3.08 2.16 0.89
CA SER A 47 4.43 1.77 0.50
C SER A 47 5.52 2.53 1.26
N ALA A 48 6.75 2.04 1.11
CA ALA A 48 7.95 2.66 1.66
C ALA A 48 9.16 2.38 0.75
N ASN A 49 9.87 3.43 0.40
CA ASN A 49 11.18 3.38 -0.23
C ASN A 49 12.24 3.42 0.87
N ILE A 50 12.72 2.25 1.27
CA ILE A 50 13.66 2.10 2.38
C ILE A 50 15.10 2.25 1.87
N ASN A 51 15.90 3.08 2.52
CA ASN A 51 17.36 3.03 2.44
C ASN A 51 17.89 2.10 3.55
N PRO A 52 18.29 0.85 3.24
CA PRO A 52 18.65 -0.12 4.27
C PRO A 52 19.87 0.28 5.09
N GLU A 53 20.83 0.98 4.48
CA GLU A 53 22.07 1.43 5.11
C GLU A 53 21.85 2.56 6.12
N ARG A 54 20.72 3.29 5.99
CA ARG A 54 20.33 4.45 6.81
C ARG A 54 21.30 5.64 6.72
N ASP A 55 22.12 5.68 5.69
CA ASP A 55 22.97 6.84 5.37
C ASP A 55 22.15 7.99 4.78
N TYR A 56 20.98 7.66 4.21
CA TYR A 56 20.02 8.60 3.63
C TYR A 56 18.62 8.35 4.20
N PRO A 57 17.74 9.37 4.24
CA PRO A 57 16.37 9.19 4.71
C PRO A 57 15.61 8.21 3.82
N SER A 58 14.84 7.33 4.45
CA SER A 58 13.79 6.53 3.78
C SER A 58 12.57 7.42 3.49
N MET A 59 11.79 7.06 2.47
CA MET A 59 10.60 7.80 2.06
C MET A 59 9.35 6.91 2.16
N PHE A 60 8.27 7.46 2.72
CA PHE A 60 7.02 6.73 2.95
C PHE A 60 5.89 7.46 2.23
N GLU A 61 5.35 6.83 1.21
CA GLU A 61 4.38 7.41 0.29
C GLU A 61 3.32 6.38 -0.10
N PRO A 62 2.13 6.78 -0.56
CA PRO A 62 1.17 5.84 -1.13
C PRO A 62 1.66 5.35 -2.50
N VAL A 63 1.22 4.17 -2.93
CA VAL A 63 1.52 3.67 -4.29
C VAL A 63 0.81 4.50 -5.36
N HIS A 64 -0.38 5.00 -5.05
CA HIS A 64 -1.21 5.68 -6.03
C HIS A 64 -0.61 7.01 -6.53
N GLY A 65 -0.95 7.38 -7.77
CA GLY A 65 -0.56 8.65 -8.36
C GLY A 65 -1.34 9.87 -7.85
N SER A 66 -1.23 10.97 -8.59
CA SER A 66 -1.79 12.28 -8.24
C SER A 66 -3.31 12.43 -8.45
N ALA A 67 -3.95 11.48 -9.14
CA ALA A 67 -5.40 11.47 -9.44
C ALA A 67 -5.94 12.83 -9.95
N PRO A 68 -5.46 13.33 -11.10
CA PRO A 68 -5.79 14.68 -11.60
C PRO A 68 -7.27 14.88 -11.94
N ASP A 69 -7.99 13.80 -12.26
CA ASP A 69 -9.43 13.77 -12.54
C ASP A 69 -10.31 14.08 -11.31
N ILE A 70 -9.76 13.89 -10.10
CA ILE A 70 -10.45 14.21 -8.84
C ILE A 70 -9.81 15.34 -8.02
N PHE A 71 -8.71 15.92 -8.52
CA PHE A 71 -8.01 17.00 -7.83
C PHE A 71 -8.94 18.18 -7.49
N GLY A 72 -8.81 18.69 -6.27
CA GLY A 72 -9.61 19.84 -5.78
C GLY A 72 -11.07 19.52 -5.45
N ARG A 73 -11.54 18.28 -5.65
CA ARG A 73 -12.93 17.90 -5.36
C ARG A 73 -13.17 17.42 -3.93
N GLY A 74 -12.11 17.21 -3.14
CA GLY A 74 -12.20 16.79 -1.74
C GLY A 74 -12.72 15.37 -1.54
N ILE A 75 -12.58 14.50 -2.55
CA ILE A 75 -13.08 13.12 -2.56
C ILE A 75 -11.98 12.05 -2.62
N ALA A 76 -10.72 12.44 -2.42
CA ALA A 76 -9.60 11.49 -2.37
C ALA A 76 -9.67 10.64 -1.09
N ASN A 77 -9.33 9.37 -1.22
CA ASN A 77 -9.19 8.42 -0.12
C ASN A 77 -7.79 8.58 0.50
N PRO A 78 -7.68 9.03 1.75
CA PRO A 78 -6.38 9.27 2.37
C PRO A 78 -5.77 8.01 2.99
N ILE A 79 -6.45 6.85 2.97
CA ILE A 79 -6.02 5.65 3.71
C ILE A 79 -4.60 5.24 3.34
N ALA A 80 -4.26 5.11 2.05
CA ALA A 80 -2.92 4.70 1.64
C ALA A 80 -1.83 5.61 2.23
N GLN A 81 -2.00 6.93 2.15
CA GLN A 81 -1.04 7.89 2.70
C GLN A 81 -0.92 7.81 4.23
N ILE A 82 -2.04 7.65 4.94
CA ILE A 82 -2.05 7.51 6.40
C ILE A 82 -1.39 6.19 6.81
N TRP A 83 -1.64 5.11 6.08
CA TRP A 83 -1.00 3.82 6.33
C TRP A 83 0.50 3.88 6.01
N SER A 84 0.95 4.56 4.96
CA SER A 84 2.40 4.80 4.74
C SER A 84 3.05 5.53 5.92
N ALA A 85 2.34 6.45 6.58
CA ALA A 85 2.81 7.06 7.82
C ALA A 85 2.87 6.06 9.00
N ALA A 86 1.97 5.07 9.06
CA ALA A 86 2.07 3.97 10.03
C ALA A 86 3.31 3.08 9.78
N LEU A 87 3.65 2.81 8.50
CA LEU A 87 4.90 2.13 8.15
C LEU A 87 6.13 2.94 8.59
N MET A 88 6.07 4.26 8.45
CA MET A 88 7.12 5.16 8.94
C MET A 88 7.29 5.09 10.46
N LEU A 89 6.18 5.11 11.21
CA LEU A 89 6.21 4.96 12.67
C LEU A 89 6.84 3.63 13.08
N ASP A 90 6.45 2.53 12.44
CA ASP A 90 7.04 1.21 12.70
C ASP A 90 8.55 1.19 12.36
N HIS A 91 8.95 1.81 11.25
CA HIS A 91 10.37 1.94 10.87
C HIS A 91 11.21 2.66 11.93
N PHE A 92 10.63 3.66 12.60
CA PHE A 92 11.26 4.38 13.72
C PHE A 92 11.15 3.66 15.08
N GLY A 93 10.47 2.52 15.15
CA GLY A 93 10.28 1.75 16.38
C GLY A 93 9.06 2.16 17.20
N GLU A 94 8.26 3.12 16.71
CA GLU A 94 7.03 3.61 17.34
C GLU A 94 5.85 2.66 17.08
N ARG A 95 6.00 1.40 17.52
CA ARG A 95 5.06 0.30 17.20
C ARG A 95 3.66 0.52 17.75
N GLU A 96 3.54 1.08 18.95
CA GLU A 96 2.24 1.36 19.56
C GLU A 96 1.48 2.43 18.75
N ALA A 97 2.19 3.48 18.32
CA ALA A 97 1.61 4.52 17.48
C ALA A 97 1.21 3.98 16.10
N SER A 98 2.07 3.17 15.49
CA SER A 98 1.75 2.48 14.22
C SER A 98 0.48 1.63 14.36
N ALA A 99 0.42 0.77 15.39
CA ALA A 99 -0.73 -0.09 15.64
C ALA A 99 -2.01 0.70 15.90
N ALA A 100 -1.94 1.83 16.62
CA ALA A 100 -3.08 2.71 16.85
C ALA A 100 -3.63 3.29 15.54
N VAL A 101 -2.76 3.72 14.62
CA VAL A 101 -3.17 4.21 13.30
C VAL A 101 -3.84 3.10 12.48
N ILE A 102 -3.24 1.91 12.43
CA ILE A 102 -3.81 0.76 11.70
C ILE A 102 -5.18 0.35 12.26
N GLY A 103 -5.31 0.30 13.59
CA GLY A 103 -6.58 0.02 14.25
C GLY A 103 -7.66 1.05 13.92
N ALA A 104 -7.29 2.34 13.85
CA ALA A 104 -8.22 3.40 13.47
C ALA A 104 -8.67 3.30 12.00
N ILE A 105 -7.75 2.95 11.08
CA ILE A 105 -8.07 2.68 9.67
C ILE A 105 -9.07 1.53 9.57
N ALA A 106 -8.77 0.39 10.20
CA ALA A 106 -9.62 -0.80 10.19
C ALA A 106 -11.02 -0.49 10.75
N GLY A 107 -11.10 0.14 11.92
CA GLY A 107 -12.39 0.51 12.53
C GLY A 107 -13.21 1.48 11.68
N THR A 108 -12.56 2.39 10.94
CA THR A 108 -13.25 3.32 10.03
C THR A 108 -13.76 2.62 8.77
N ALA A 109 -12.98 1.68 8.22
CA ALA A 109 -13.37 0.85 7.09
C ALA A 109 -14.55 -0.07 7.45
N GLU A 110 -14.51 -0.75 8.60
CA GLU A 110 -15.60 -1.60 9.10
C GLU A 110 -16.89 -0.81 9.33
N ALA A 111 -16.79 0.44 9.79
CA ALA A 111 -17.94 1.33 9.96
C ALA A 111 -18.54 1.84 8.63
N GLY A 112 -17.95 1.51 7.47
CA GLY A 112 -18.40 1.97 6.16
C GLY A 112 -18.23 3.47 5.90
N LYS A 113 -17.42 4.16 6.73
CA LYS A 113 -17.22 5.61 6.68
C LYS A 113 -16.06 6.02 5.78
N ALA A 114 -15.20 5.07 5.39
CA ALA A 114 -14.03 5.30 4.56
C ALA A 114 -14.22 4.88 3.09
N ILE A 115 -15.40 5.14 2.52
CA ILE A 115 -15.67 4.85 1.10
C ILE A 115 -15.59 6.18 0.31
N ALA A 116 -14.39 6.76 0.25
CA ALA A 116 -14.09 7.78 -0.73
C ALA A 116 -13.64 7.06 -2.01
N ALA A 117 -14.37 7.29 -3.11
CA ALA A 117 -14.33 6.49 -4.34
C ALA A 117 -13.07 6.61 -5.21
N ALA A 118 -12.02 7.26 -4.72
CA ALA A 118 -10.80 7.51 -5.48
C ALA A 118 -9.64 7.33 -4.52
N ILE A 119 -8.74 6.35 -4.66
CA ILE A 119 -7.98 6.01 -5.87
C ILE A 119 -8.00 4.51 -6.18
#